data_AF-A0A9W7W7H9-F1
#
_entry.id   AF-A0A9W7W7H9-F1
#
_cell.length_a   1.000
_cell.length_b   1.000
_cell.length_c   1.000
_cell.angle_alpha   90.00
_cell.angle_beta   90.00
_cell.angle_gamma   90.00
#
_symmetry.space_group_name_H-M   'P 1'
#
loop_
_entity.id
_entity.type
_entity.pdbx_description
1 polymer ?
#
loop_
_entity_poly.entity_id
_entity_poly.type
_entity_poly.pdbx_seq_one_letter_code
_entity_poly.pdbx_strand_id
1 'polypeptide(L)'
;SKKSSGPIDDFLLRRNSCTPQQAAALTESILNMMVKDMRPLSMVDGAGFREMVSAFHPGYILPSRTYITSLMEQKYEKTCQK
;
A
#
# COMPACT_ATOMS: atom_id res chain seq x y z
N SER A 1 24.41 14.75 22.59
CA SER A 1 25.01 13.61 21.88
C SER A 1 24.50 13.55 20.45
N LYS A 2 25.33 13.88 19.45
CA LYS A 2 25.00 13.68 18.03
C LYS A 2 25.25 12.21 17.69
N LYS A 3 24.19 11.40 17.55
CA LYS A 3 24.32 10.03 17.02
C LYS A 3 24.73 10.14 15.56
N SER A 4 25.97 9.77 15.25
CA SER A 4 26.46 9.58 13.89
C SER A 4 25.72 8.38 13.29
N SER A 5 24.75 8.64 12.42
CA SER A 5 24.10 7.61 11.60
C SER A 5 25.11 7.10 10.60
N GLY A 6 25.62 5.89 10.81
CA GLY A 6 26.57 5.25 9.91
C GLY A 6 25.91 4.87 8.57
N PRO A 7 26.72 4.51 7.56
CA PRO A 7 26.22 4.08 6.25
C PRO A 7 25.31 2.84 6.30
N ILE A 8 25.41 2.03 7.36
CA ILE A 8 24.49 0.92 7.64
C ILE A 8 23.08 1.40 8.03
N ASP A 9 22.96 2.48 8.79
CA ASP A 9 21.67 3.07 9.18
C ASP A 9 20.98 3.67 7.95
N ASP A 10 21.75 4.39 7.11
CA ASP A 10 21.26 4.94 5.84
C ASP A 10 20.82 3.84 4.86
N PHE A 11 21.58 2.74 4.78
CA PHE A 11 21.22 1.59 3.95
C PHE A 11 19.94 0.90 4.44
N LEU A 12 19.74 0.77 5.76
CA LEU A 12 18.51 0.21 6.34
C LEU A 12 17.31 1.15 6.16
N LEU A 13 17.51 2.47 6.32
CA LEU A 13 16.49 3.48 6.07
C LEU A 13 16.04 3.48 4.60
N ARG A 14 16.99 3.39 3.67
CA ARG A 14 16.73 3.31 2.22
C ARG A 14 16.05 2.00 1.81
N ARG A 15 16.32 0.91 2.52
CA ARG A 15 15.62 -0.37 2.32
C ARG A 15 14.17 -0.32 2.82
N ASN A 16 13.91 0.53 3.81
CA ASN A 16 12.59 0.67 4.44
C ASN A 16 11.76 1.81 3.84
N SER A 17 12.33 2.66 2.97
CA SER A 17 11.59 3.70 2.26
C SER A 17 10.82 3.09 1.08
N CYS A 18 9.49 3.16 1.14
CA CYS A 18 8.66 2.82 -0.01
C CYS A 18 8.69 4.00 -1.00
N THR A 19 9.25 3.80 -2.18
CA THR A 19 9.21 4.84 -3.22
C THR A 19 7.78 5.07 -3.70
N PRO A 20 7.43 6.26 -4.22
CA PRO A 20 6.08 6.51 -4.74
C PRO A 20 5.65 5.48 -5.80
N GLN A 21 6.58 5.00 -6.62
CA GLN A 21 6.34 3.97 -7.62
C GLN A 21 6.03 2.60 -6.98
N GLN A 22 6.77 2.21 -5.95
CA GLN A 22 6.49 0.98 -5.19
C GLN A 22 5.15 1.06 -4.47
N ALA A 23 4.83 2.21 -3.86
CA ALA A 23 3.56 2.43 -3.19
C ALA A 23 2.38 2.33 -4.16
N ALA A 24 2.51 2.88 -5.37
CA ALA A 24 1.50 2.76 -6.42
C ALA A 24 1.31 1.29 -6.83
N ALA A 25 2.40 0.55 -7.10
CA ALA A 25 2.33 -0.85 -7.48
C ALA A 25 1.73 -1.75 -6.38
N LEU A 26 2.06 -1.47 -5.11
CA LEU A 26 1.48 -2.18 -3.98
C LEU A 26 0.00 -1.87 -3.80
N THR A 27 -0.39 -0.59 -3.95
CA THR A 27 -1.80 -0.16 -3.93
C THR A 27 -2.61 -0.87 -5.01
N GLU A 28 -2.09 -0.95 -6.23
CA GLU A 28 -2.74 -1.68 -7.32
C GLU A 28 -2.84 -3.19 -7.03
N SER A 29 -1.80 -3.78 -6.45
CA SER A 29 -1.81 -5.19 -6.05
C SER A 29 -2.87 -5.49 -4.99
N ILE A 30 -3.02 -4.61 -3.99
CA ILE A 30 -4.06 -4.70 -2.96
C ILE A 30 -5.45 -4.56 -3.59
N LEU A 31 -5.64 -3.57 -4.46
CA LEU A 31 -6.89 -3.37 -5.21
C LEU A 31 -7.28 -4.62 -6.00
N ASN A 32 -6.33 -5.22 -6.72
CA ASN A 32 -6.52 -6.44 -7.50
C ASN A 32 -6.90 -7.63 -6.61
N MET A 33 -6.23 -7.79 -5.47
CA MET A 33 -6.57 -8.83 -4.50
C MET A 33 -8.01 -8.65 -3.98
N MET A 34 -8.40 -7.41 -3.62
CA MET A 34 -9.75 -7.15 -3.13
C MET A 34 -10.82 -7.47 -4.17
N VAL A 35 -10.61 -7.09 -5.44
CA VAL A 35 -11.53 -7.43 -6.54
C VAL A 35 -11.59 -8.94 -6.77
N LYS A 36 -10.42 -9.59 -6.87
CA LYS A 36 -10.33 -11.02 -7.21
C LYS A 36 -10.93 -11.92 -6.14
N ASP A 37 -10.73 -11.57 -4.88
CA ASP A 37 -11.20 -12.35 -3.73
C ASP A 37 -12.55 -11.85 -3.18
N MET A 38 -13.22 -10.94 -3.91
CA MET A 38 -14.52 -10.35 -3.55
C MET A 38 -14.54 -9.78 -2.13
N ARG A 39 -13.45 -9.12 -1.73
CA ARG A 39 -13.30 -8.58 -0.37
C ARG A 39 -14.06 -7.26 -0.23
N PRO A 40 -14.70 -7.02 0.94
CA PRO A 40 -15.37 -5.76 1.19
C PRO A 40 -14.38 -4.61 1.27
N LEU A 41 -14.83 -3.39 0.92
CA LEU A 41 -14.04 -2.16 1.03
C LEU A 41 -13.50 -1.91 2.45
N SER A 42 -14.19 -2.39 3.48
CA SER A 42 -13.75 -2.30 4.88
C SER A 42 -12.47 -3.10 5.20
N MET A 43 -12.00 -3.96 4.29
CA MET A 43 -10.79 -4.76 4.52
C MET A 43 -9.56 -3.90 4.80
N VAL A 44 -9.42 -2.75 4.13
CA VAL A 44 -8.26 -1.86 4.30
C VAL A 44 -8.24 -1.15 5.66
N ASP A 45 -9.38 -1.08 6.33
CA ASP A 45 -9.49 -0.52 7.68
C ASP A 45 -9.21 -1.57 8.77
N GLY A 46 -9.17 -2.86 8.42
CA GLY A 46 -8.96 -3.96 9.35
C GLY A 46 -7.56 -3.95 9.97
N ALA A 47 -7.48 -3.95 11.31
CA ALA A 47 -6.21 -3.89 12.04
C ALA A 47 -5.23 -5.00 11.61
N GLY A 48 -5.68 -6.25 11.54
CA GLY A 48 -4.82 -7.37 11.13
C GLY A 48 -4.29 -7.25 9.69
N PHE A 49 -5.08 -6.68 8.76
CA PHE A 49 -4.61 -6.43 7.40
C PHE A 49 -3.55 -5.31 7.37
N ARG A 50 -3.77 -4.22 8.13
CA ARG A 50 -2.81 -3.11 8.26
C ARG A 50 -1.50 -3.55 8.89
N GLU A 51 -1.57 -4.37 9.94
CA GLU A 51 -0.40 -4.96 10.59
C GLU A 51 0.38 -5.87 9.63
N MET A 52 -0.31 -6.75 8.91
CA MET A 52 0.32 -7.61 7.91
C MET A 52 1.03 -6.80 6.82
N VAL A 53 0.37 -5.79 6.25
CA VAL A 53 0.96 -4.93 5.22
C VAL A 53 2.17 -4.15 5.77
N SER A 54 2.08 -3.64 6.98
CA SER A 54 3.19 -2.92 7.64
C SER A 54 4.39 -3.84 7.93
N ALA A 55 4.15 -5.11 8.28
CA ALA A 55 5.21 -6.10 8.48
C ALA A 55 5.99 -6.38 7.18
N PHE A 56 5.30 -6.40 6.03
CA PHE A 56 5.95 -6.62 4.72
C PHE A 56 6.56 -5.35 4.12
N HIS A 57 5.91 -4.19 4.31
CA HIS A 57 6.35 -2.89 3.79
C HIS A 57 6.15 -1.81 4.86
N PRO A 58 7.10 -1.64 5.79
CA PRO A 58 6.96 -0.70 6.90
C PRO A 58 6.90 0.77 6.47
N GLY A 59 7.45 1.11 5.30
CA GLY A 59 7.38 2.46 4.73
C GLY A 59 6.14 2.74 3.87
N TYR A 60 5.23 1.78 3.72
CA TYR A 60 4.02 1.96 2.93
C TYR A 60 2.86 2.45 3.81
N ILE A 61 2.28 3.58 3.41
CA ILE A 61 1.07 4.10 4.03
C ILE A 61 -0.11 3.52 3.26
N LEU A 62 -0.85 2.60 3.90
CA LEU A 62 -2.05 2.02 3.31
C LEU A 62 -3.08 3.13 3.04
N PRO A 63 -3.63 3.24 1.82
CA PRO A 63 -4.59 4.27 1.49
C PRO A 63 -5.91 4.11 2.24
N SER A 64 -6.62 5.23 2.40
CA SER A 64 -7.94 5.22 3.01
C SER A 64 -8.96 4.46 2.16
N ARG A 65 -10.00 3.92 2.81
CA ARG A 65 -11.13 3.28 2.15
C ARG A 65 -11.72 4.13 1.02
N THR A 66 -11.89 5.44 1.24
CA THR A 66 -12.44 6.37 0.24
C THR A 66 -11.57 6.44 -1.01
N TYR A 67 -10.24 6.45 -0.84
CA TYR A 67 -9.31 6.46 -1.97
C TYR A 67 -9.31 5.11 -2.71
N ILE A 68 -9.36 3.99 -1.99
CA ILE A 68 -9.49 2.66 -2.62
C ILE A 68 -10.81 2.55 -3.39
N THR A 69 -11.89 3.12 -2.87
CA THR A 69 -13.21 3.14 -3.53
C THR A 69 -13.14 3.89 -4.86
N SER A 70 -12.57 5.10 -4.88
CA SER A 70 -12.44 5.87 -6.14
C SER A 70 -11.53 5.17 -7.16
N LEU A 71 -10.50 4.47 -6.71
CA LEU A 71 -9.67 3.63 -7.60
C LEU A 71 -10.44 2.44 -8.17
N MET A 72 -11.30 1.79 -7.38
CA MET A 72 -12.17 0.72 -7.89
C MET A 72 -13.14 1.23 -8.95
N GLU A 73 -13.79 2.36 -8.70
CA GLU A 73 -14.71 3.02 -9.64
C GLU A 73 -14.01 3.35 -10.96
N GLN A 74 -12.86 4.02 -10.90
CA GLN A 74 -12.05 4.33 -12.10
C GLN A 74 -11.61 3.08 -12.86
N LYS A 75 -11.30 2.00 -12.14
CA LYS A 75 -10.89 0.73 -12.77
C LYS A 75 -12.08 0.10 -13.50
N TYR A 76 -13.26 0.10 -12.88
CA TYR A 76 -14.50 -0.41 -13.47
C TYR A 76 -14.88 0.35 -14.74
N GLU A 77 -14.85 1.69 -14.71
CA GLU A 77 -15.12 2.54 -15.88
C GLU A 77 -14.24 2.18 -17.07
N LYS A 78 -12.93 2.00 -16.84
CA LYS A 78 -11.96 1.62 -17.88
C LYS A 78 -12.17 0.21 -18.44
N THR A 79 -12.71 -0.71 -17.63
CA THR A 79 -12.96 -2.10 -18.05
C THR A 79 -14.32 -2.31 -18.71
N CYS A 80 -15.34 -1.53 -18.34
CA CYS A 80 -16.71 -1.68 -18.84
C CYS A 80 -17.03 -0.80 -20.06
N GLN A 81 -16.20 0.20 -20.39
CA GLN A 81 -16.31 0.97 -21.64
C GLN A 81 -15.58 0.32 -22.83
N LYS A 82 -15.31 -0.98 -22.79
CA LYS A 82 -14.72 -1.74 -23.90
C LYS A 82 -15.67 -2.78 -24.46
#